data_AF-A0A935SKH2-F1
#
_entry.id   AF-A0A935SKH2-F1
#
_cell.length_a   1.000
_cell.length_b   1.000
_cell.length_c   1.000
_cell.angle_alpha   90.00
_cell.angle_beta   90.00
_cell.angle_gamma   90.00
#
_symmetry.space_group_name_H-M   'P 1'
#
loop_
_entity.id
_entity.type
_entity.pdbx_description
1 polymer ?
#
loop_
_entity_poly.entity_id
_entity_poly.type
_entity_poly.pdbx_seq_one_letter_code
_entity_poly.pdbx_strand_id
1 'polypeptide(L)' 'MKTTLQHNERMAKLTFASVYPHYIKKVETKGRTKEELHQVIKWLTGFDEKKLQEMVDEKVTFKRFF' A
#
# COMPACT_ATOMS: atom_id res chain seq x y z
N MET A 1 11.92 -14.47 -10.78
CA MET A 1 11.80 -13.35 -11.76
C MET A 1 12.96 -12.40 -11.50
N LYS A 2 13.73 -12.01 -12.52
CA LYS A 2 14.69 -10.90 -12.38
C LYS A 2 13.90 -9.59 -12.50
N THR A 3 13.91 -8.77 -11.46
CA THR A 3 13.26 -7.45 -11.47
C THR A 3 14.08 -6.52 -12.38
N THR A 4 13.45 -5.94 -13.41
CA THR A 4 14.10 -4.95 -14.28
C THR A 4 13.79 -3.53 -13.81
N LEU A 5 14.62 -2.55 -14.17
CA LEU A 5 14.34 -1.13 -13.94
C LEU A 5 12.95 -0.73 -14.46
N GLN A 6 12.60 -1.18 -15.67
CA GLN A 6 11.29 -0.96 -16.28
C GLN A 6 10.14 -1.55 -15.44
N HIS A 7 10.35 -2.71 -14.80
CA HIS A 7 9.37 -3.29 -13.89
C HIS A 7 9.15 -2.40 -12.66
N ASN A 8 10.23 -1.92 -12.04
CA ASN A 8 10.15 -1.04 -10.87
C ASN A 8 9.46 0.28 -11.21
N GLU A 9 9.79 0.89 -12.36
CA GLU A 9 9.13 2.10 -12.83
C GLU A 9 7.63 1.92 -13.05
N ARG A 10 7.23 0.77 -13.61
CA ARG A 10 5.81 0.43 -13.78
C ARG A 10 5.11 0.33 -12.42
N MET A 11 5.73 -0.34 -11.45
CA MET A 11 5.18 -0.47 -10.09
C MET A 11 5.05 0.90 -9.41
N ALA A 12 6.07 1.76 -9.55
CA ALA A 12 6.09 3.10 -8.96
C ALA A 12 4.97 4.01 -9.50
N LYS A 13 4.48 3.77 -10.72
CA LYS A 13 3.38 4.52 -11.36
C LYS A 13 1.98 4.05 -10.98
N LEU A 14 1.84 2.84 -10.40
CA LEU A 14 0.53 2.34 -9.96
C LEU A 14 0.02 3.16 -8.76
N THR A 15 -1.29 3.32 -8.68
CA THR A 15 -1.93 4.00 -7.54
C THR A 15 -2.03 3.06 -6.34
N PHE A 16 -1.71 3.55 -5.14
CA PHE A 16 -1.87 2.80 -3.90
C PHE A 16 -3.33 2.39 -3.70
N ALA A 17 -4.28 3.30 -3.98
CA ALA A 17 -5.72 3.08 -3.85
C ALA A 17 -6.24 1.85 -4.62
N SER A 18 -5.69 1.55 -5.81
CA SER A 18 -6.11 0.38 -6.59
C SER A 18 -5.60 -0.94 -6.01
N VAL A 19 -4.55 -0.91 -5.19
CA VAL A 19 -3.92 -2.11 -4.62
C VAL A 19 -4.33 -2.34 -3.16
N TYR A 20 -4.65 -1.26 -2.44
CA TYR A 20 -4.98 -1.31 -1.03
C TYR A 20 -6.12 -2.31 -0.64
N PRO A 21 -7.25 -2.41 -1.38
CA PRO A 21 -8.27 -3.40 -1.08
C PRO A 21 -7.75 -4.85 -1.18
N HIS A 22 -6.77 -5.10 -2.05
CA HIS A 22 -6.15 -6.42 -2.18
C HIS A 22 -5.24 -6.74 -1.00
N TYR A 23 -4.59 -5.75 -0.38
CA TYR A 23 -3.83 -5.96 0.85
C TYR A 23 -4.74 -6.34 2.02
N ILE A 24 -5.87 -5.64 2.18
CA ILE A 24 -6.87 -5.99 3.19
C ILE A 24 -7.35 -7.44 2.99
N LYS A 25 -7.82 -7.78 1.79
CA LYS A 25 -8.26 -9.15 1.50
C LYS A 25 -7.16 -10.18 1.73
N LYS A 26 -5.91 -9.85 1.39
CA LYS A 26 -4.77 -10.76 1.62
C LYS A 26 -4.54 -11.01 3.11
N VAL A 27 -4.59 -10.00 3.97
CA VAL A 27 -4.40 -10.19 5.41
C VAL A 27 -5.57 -10.95 6.03
N GLU A 28 -6.81 -10.64 5.62
CA GLU A 28 -8.01 -11.34 6.08
C GLU A 28 -7.96 -12.84 5.72
N THR A 29 -7.55 -13.19 4.49
CA THR A 29 -7.38 -14.61 4.08
C THR A 29 -6.28 -15.33 4.87
N LYS A 30 -5.45 -14.60 5.61
CA LYS A 30 -4.40 -15.13 6.49
C LYS A 30 -4.78 -15.05 7.97
N GLY A 31 -6.05 -14.77 8.28
CA GLY A 31 -6.56 -14.69 9.65
C GLY A 31 -6.07 -13.45 10.41
N ARG A 32 -5.63 -12.42 9.68
CA ARG A 32 -5.15 -11.15 10.23
C ARG A 32 -6.15 -10.03 9.97
N THR A 33 -6.05 -8.94 10.72
CA THR A 33 -7.01 -7.83 10.65
C THR A 33 -6.49 -6.63 9.87
N LYS A 34 -7.41 -5.74 9.48
CA LYS A 34 -7.08 -4.46 8.84
C LYS A 34 -6.22 -3.59 9.76
N GLU A 35 -6.48 -3.62 11.06
CA GLU A 35 -5.76 -2.85 12.08
C GLU A 35 -4.30 -3.30 12.16
N GLU A 36 -4.03 -4.61 12.11
CA GLU A 36 -2.66 -5.14 12.07
C GLU A 36 -1.92 -4.68 10.80
N LEU A 37 -2.59 -4.66 9.65
CA LEU A 37 -2.02 -4.12 8.42
C LEU A 37 -1.67 -2.64 8.57
N HIS A 38 -2.55 -1.85 9.20
CA HIS A 38 -2.30 -0.43 9.44
C HIS A 38 -1.13 -0.20 10.40
N GLN A 39 -0.97 -1.04 11.42
CA GLN A 39 0.18 -0.98 12.32
C GLN A 39 1.49 -1.22 11.56
N VAL A 40 1.53 -2.20 10.64
CA VAL A 40 2.71 -2.45 9.81
C VAL A 40 2.99 -1.28 8.86
N ILE A 41 1.96 -0.72 8.21
CA ILE A 41 2.10 0.45 7.35
C ILE A 41 2.62 1.65 8.14
N LYS A 42 2.08 1.89 9.34
CA LYS A 42 2.52 2.96 10.22
C LYS A 42 3.96 2.76 10.67
N TRP A 43 4.37 1.55 11.00
CA TRP A 43 5.76 1.25 11.34
C TRP A 43 6.71 1.48 10.15
N LEU A 44 6.30 1.11 8.95
CA LEU A 44 7.13 1.22 7.74
C LEU A 44 7.24 2.64 7.19
N THR A 45 6.15 3.43 7.27
CA THR A 45 6.04 4.74 6.60
C THR A 45 5.88 5.92 7.56
N GLY A 46 5.53 5.66 8.82
CA GLY A 46 5.12 6.68 9.78
C GLY A 46 3.67 7.18 9.63
N PHE A 47 2.93 6.75 8.60
CA PHE A 47 1.57 7.23 8.35
C PHE A 47 0.55 6.60 9.29
N ASP A 48 -0.31 7.41 9.87
CA ASP A 48 -1.46 6.94 10.63
C ASP A 48 -2.66 6.63 9.71
N GLU A 49 -3.75 6.10 10.28
CA GLU A 49 -4.93 5.71 9.52
C GLU A 49 -5.55 6.90 8.76
N LYS A 50 -5.55 8.10 9.35
CA LYS A 50 -6.06 9.31 8.69
C LYS A 50 -5.24 9.62 7.45
N LYS A 51 -3.92 9.64 7.58
CA LYS A 51 -3.03 9.93 6.45
C LYS A 51 -3.12 8.84 5.38
N LEU A 52 -3.25 7.59 5.80
CA LEU A 52 -3.45 6.47 4.88
C LEU A 52 -4.74 6.62 4.07
N GLN A 53 -5.84 7.03 4.72
CA GLN A 53 -7.12 7.27 4.05
C GLN A 53 -7.02 8.45 3.07
N GLU A 54 -6.41 9.57 3.47
CA GLU A 54 -6.14 10.71 2.57
C GLU A 54 -5.38 10.27 1.32
N MET A 55 -4.35 9.43 1.48
CA MET A 55 -3.55 8.92 0.35
C MET A 55 -4.34 8.00 -0.58
N VAL A 56 -5.27 7.21 -0.03
CA VAL A 56 -6.20 6.39 -0.82
C VAL A 56 -7.17 7.29 -1.60
N ASP A 57 -7.73 8.32 -0.97
CA ASP A 57 -8.69 9.23 -1.60
C ASP A 57 -8.03 10.12 -2.67
N GLU A 58 -6.80 10.60 -2.42
CA GLU A 58 -5.97 11.32 -3.40
C GLU A 58 -5.46 10.43 -4.54
N LYS A 59 -5.65 9.10 -4.45
CA LYS A 59 -5.14 8.11 -5.41
C LYS A 59 -3.63 8.26 -5.67
N VAL A 60 -2.85 8.47 -4.62
CA VAL A 60 -1.39 8.66 -4.76
C VAL A 60 -0.73 7.44 -5.37
N THR A 61 0.37 7.65 -6.11
CA THR A 61 1.15 6.55 -6.69
C THR A 61 2.06 5.91 -5.64
N PHE A 62 2.51 4.67 -5.89
CA PHE A 62 3.50 4.01 -5.03
C PHE A 62 4.80 4.80 -4.89
N LYS A 63 5.20 5.55 -5.93
CA LYS A 63 6.37 6.46 -5.88
C LYS A 63 6.22 7.59 -4.85
N ARG A 64 4.99 8.03 -4.58
CA ARG A 64 4.69 9.10 -3.61
C ARG A 64 4.36 8.53 -2.24
N PHE A 65 3.88 7.28 -2.20
CA PHE A 65 3.54 6.57 -0.97
C PHE A 65 4.79 6.05 -0.22
N PHE A 66 5.77 5.50 -0.94
CA PHE A 66 7.06 5.05 -0.42
C PHE A 66 8.17 5.98 -0.88
#